data_AF-A0A6P3DYD3-F1
#
_entry.id   AF-A0A6P3DYD3-F1
#
_cell.length_a   1.000
_cell.length_b   1.000
_cell.length_c   1.000
_cell.angle_alpha   90.00
_cell.angle_beta   90.00
_cell.angle_gamma   90.00
#
_symmetry.space_group_name_H-M   'P 1'
#
loop_
_entity.id
_entity.type
_entity.pdbx_description
1 polymer ?
#
loop_
_entity_poly.entity_id
_entity_poly.type
_entity_poly.pdbx_seq_one_letter_code
_entity_poly.pdbx_strand_id
1 'polypeptide(L)'
;MEILRKATKRVQEARLNHDDSAVKKAVNDYEEALERYVPVLMAQAKIYWELGNYTQVEKIFRKSVEFCNEHDIWKLNVAHTLFMQENKFKEATGFYEPIVRKRYNNILDVSAIVLANLCVSYIMTSQNAEAEGLMKKIEKEEQVVSREDQDKKLFHLCIVNLVIGTLYCSKGNYEFGISRVMKSLEPYNKKLGTDTWFYAKRCFLSLLEQLAKQLVVLKDTILQECIQFLEHCEVYGRDVVTVIEEPFDMQDIFSITPNGKQTVVYEARYLKALFLKLQMS
;
A
#
# COMPACT_ATOMS: atom_id res chain seq x y z
N MET A 1 -23.83 -10.22 -17.00
CA MET A 1 -24.57 -11.05 -16.03
C MET A 1 -25.41 -12.12 -16.71
N GLU A 2 -26.41 -11.78 -17.54
CA GLU A 2 -27.28 -12.80 -18.16
C GLU A 2 -26.54 -13.80 -19.07
N ILE A 3 -25.52 -13.33 -19.81
CA ILE A 3 -24.64 -14.19 -20.62
C ILE A 3 -23.85 -15.17 -19.73
N LEU A 4 -23.29 -14.70 -18.60
CA LEU A 4 -22.57 -15.54 -17.64
C LEU A 4 -23.50 -16.57 -17.00
N ARG A 5 -24.73 -16.19 -16.62
CA ARG A 5 -25.74 -17.15 -16.11
C ARG A 5 -26.06 -18.25 -17.13
N LYS A 6 -26.24 -17.87 -18.40
CA LYS A 6 -26.48 -18.83 -19.49
C LYS A 6 -25.27 -19.75 -19.70
N ALA A 7 -24.06 -19.21 -19.63
CA ALA A 7 -22.83 -20.00 -19.74
C ALA A 7 -22.66 -20.98 -18.55
N THR A 8 -22.93 -20.55 -17.31
CA THR A 8 -22.93 -21.43 -16.14
C THR A 8 -23.93 -22.58 -16.27
N LYS A 9 -25.14 -22.29 -16.76
CA LYS A 9 -26.15 -23.33 -17.03
C LYS A 9 -25.67 -24.34 -18.08
N ARG A 10 -25.07 -23.87 -19.18
CA ARG A 10 -24.50 -24.76 -20.22
C ARG A 10 -23.41 -25.67 -19.67
N VAL A 11 -22.55 -25.18 -18.79
CA VAL A 11 -21.53 -26.00 -18.12
C VAL A 11 -22.18 -27.09 -17.26
N GLN A 12 -23.22 -26.75 -16.48
CA GLN A 12 -23.95 -27.71 -15.65
C GLN A 12 -24.66 -28.78 -16.49
N GLU A 13 -25.35 -28.38 -17.55
CA GLU A 13 -26.04 -29.28 -18.49
C GLU A 13 -25.05 -30.24 -19.17
N ALA A 14 -23.91 -29.72 -19.65
CA ALA A 14 -22.89 -30.56 -20.28
C ALA A 14 -22.29 -31.59 -19.29
N ARG A 15 -22.11 -31.22 -18.02
CA ARG A 15 -21.64 -32.14 -16.97
C ARG A 15 -22.65 -33.24 -16.66
N LEU A 16 -23.94 -32.90 -16.62
CA LEU A 16 -25.02 -33.88 -16.39
C LEU A 16 -25.14 -34.88 -17.53
N ASN A 17 -24.84 -34.45 -18.75
CA ASN A 17 -24.88 -35.30 -19.93
C ASN A 17 -23.60 -36.16 -20.12
N HIS A 18 -22.62 -36.05 -19.22
CA HIS A 18 -21.33 -36.75 -19.30
C HIS A 18 -20.59 -36.56 -20.64
N ASP A 19 -20.77 -35.40 -21.29
CA ASP A 19 -20.09 -35.07 -22.56
C ASP A 19 -18.85 -34.21 -22.28
N ASP A 20 -17.69 -34.87 -22.13
CA ASP A 20 -16.41 -34.22 -21.80
C ASP A 20 -15.99 -33.16 -22.82
N SER A 21 -16.31 -33.34 -24.09
CA SER A 21 -16.00 -32.39 -25.16
C SER A 21 -16.85 -31.12 -25.03
N ALA A 22 -18.16 -31.30 -24.82
CA ALA A 22 -19.08 -30.19 -24.58
C ALA A 22 -18.78 -29.45 -23.27
N VAL A 23 -18.39 -30.16 -22.21
CA VAL A 23 -17.95 -29.56 -20.94
C VAL A 23 -16.74 -28.65 -21.17
N LYS A 24 -15.70 -29.14 -21.86
CA LYS A 24 -14.50 -28.35 -22.13
C LYS A 24 -14.82 -27.07 -22.91
N LYS A 25 -15.66 -27.17 -23.94
CA LYS A 25 -16.09 -26.00 -24.72
C LYS A 25 -16.91 -25.02 -23.87
N ALA A 26 -17.88 -25.51 -23.10
CA ALA A 26 -18.73 -24.66 -22.27
C ALA A 26 -17.93 -23.94 -21.15
N VAL A 27 -16.91 -24.59 -20.59
CA VAL A 27 -15.99 -23.99 -19.62
C VAL A 27 -15.17 -22.89 -20.28
N ASN A 28 -14.57 -23.15 -21.45
CA ASN A 28 -13.81 -22.12 -22.18
C ASN A 28 -14.67 -20.91 -22.55
N ASP A 29 -15.89 -21.13 -23.05
CA ASP A 29 -16.83 -20.05 -23.39
C ASP A 29 -17.21 -19.22 -22.14
N TYR A 30 -17.34 -19.88 -20.98
CA TYR A 30 -17.59 -19.21 -19.70
C TYR A 30 -16.39 -18.36 -19.25
N GLU A 31 -15.18 -18.91 -19.32
CA GLU A 31 -13.94 -18.20 -18.97
C GLU A 31 -13.74 -16.98 -19.87
N GLU A 32 -13.92 -17.11 -21.19
CA GLU A 32 -13.81 -15.98 -22.12
C GLU A 32 -14.85 -14.88 -21.82
N ALA A 33 -16.08 -15.27 -21.50
CA ALA A 33 -17.11 -14.31 -21.10
C ALA A 33 -16.78 -13.61 -19.77
N LEU A 34 -16.14 -14.32 -18.82
CA LEU A 34 -15.72 -13.78 -17.53
C LEU A 34 -14.58 -12.78 -17.70
N GLU A 35 -13.57 -13.10 -18.51
CA GLU A 35 -12.42 -12.22 -18.81
C GLU A 35 -12.84 -10.92 -19.51
N ARG A 36 -13.92 -10.95 -20.29
CA ARG A 36 -14.51 -9.73 -20.87
C ARG A 36 -15.31 -8.91 -19.84
N TYR A 37 -15.90 -9.57 -18.85
CA TYR A 37 -16.74 -8.93 -17.84
C TYR A 37 -15.93 -8.23 -16.74
N VAL A 38 -14.87 -8.88 -16.25
CA VAL A 38 -14.06 -8.39 -15.12
C VAL A 38 -13.53 -6.97 -15.34
N PRO A 39 -12.95 -6.60 -16.50
CA PRO A 39 -12.45 -5.23 -16.72
C PRO A 39 -13.54 -4.16 -16.60
N VAL A 40 -14.75 -4.42 -17.11
CA VAL A 40 -15.89 -3.49 -17.03
C VAL A 40 -16.35 -3.34 -15.58
N LEU A 41 -16.43 -4.45 -14.85
CA LEU A 41 -16.75 -4.45 -13.43
C LEU A 41 -15.73 -3.64 -12.63
N MET A 42 -14.43 -3.82 -12.90
CA MET A 42 -13.37 -3.09 -12.21
C MET A 42 -13.39 -1.60 -12.56
N ALA A 43 -13.63 -1.23 -13.82
CA ALA A 43 -13.77 0.16 -14.22
C ALA A 43 -14.95 0.84 -13.51
N GLN A 44 -16.10 0.16 -13.42
CA GLN A 44 -17.25 0.67 -12.69
C GLN A 44 -16.98 0.85 -11.19
N ALA A 45 -16.31 -0.12 -10.57
CA ALA A 45 -15.87 -0.04 -9.18
C ALA A 45 -14.89 1.12 -8.96
N LYS A 46 -13.95 1.33 -9.89
CA LYS A 46 -12.92 2.36 -9.82
C LYS A 46 -13.51 3.78 -9.72
N ILE A 47 -14.60 4.07 -10.43
CA ILE A 47 -15.28 5.37 -10.35
C ILE A 47 -15.70 5.68 -8.89
N TYR A 48 -16.32 4.71 -8.21
CA TYR A 48 -16.74 4.92 -6.82
C TYR A 48 -15.56 4.89 -5.84
N TRP A 49 -14.51 4.16 -6.18
CA TRP A 49 -13.26 4.15 -5.41
C TRP A 49 -12.60 5.54 -5.41
N GLU A 50 -12.48 6.18 -6.56
CA GLU A 50 -11.90 7.54 -6.69
C GLU A 50 -12.74 8.60 -5.96
N LEU A 51 -14.06 8.39 -5.85
CA LEU A 51 -14.96 9.23 -5.06
C LEU A 51 -14.90 8.93 -3.54
N GLY A 52 -14.09 7.96 -3.09
CA GLY A 52 -14.01 7.52 -1.69
C GLY A 52 -15.25 6.77 -1.18
N ASN A 53 -16.16 6.35 -2.08
CA ASN A 53 -17.40 5.67 -1.71
C ASN A 53 -17.21 4.13 -1.68
N TYR A 54 -16.42 3.65 -0.72
CA TYR A 54 -16.07 2.23 -0.60
C TYR A 54 -17.28 1.32 -0.33
N THR A 55 -18.34 1.82 0.32
CA THR A 55 -19.58 1.07 0.52
C THR A 55 -20.27 0.75 -0.80
N GLN A 56 -20.26 1.68 -1.76
CA GLN A 56 -20.83 1.43 -3.08
C GLN A 56 -19.96 0.48 -3.90
N VAL A 57 -18.63 0.56 -3.77
CA VAL A 57 -17.70 -0.41 -4.36
C VAL A 57 -18.00 -1.83 -3.85
N GLU A 58 -18.20 -2.00 -2.54
CA GLU A 58 -18.55 -3.31 -1.96
C GLU A 58 -19.89 -3.82 -2.50
N LYS A 59 -20.90 -2.95 -2.66
CA LYS A 59 -22.20 -3.35 -3.25
C LYS A 59 -22.04 -3.86 -4.69
N ILE A 60 -21.14 -3.27 -5.48
CA ILE A 60 -20.82 -3.73 -6.83
C ILE A 60 -20.20 -5.14 -6.78
N PHE A 61 -19.23 -5.35 -5.89
CA PHE A 61 -18.60 -6.66 -5.74
C PHE A 61 -19.57 -7.73 -5.21
N ARG A 62 -20.41 -7.38 -4.24
CA ARG A 62 -21.43 -8.31 -3.71
C ARG A 62 -22.40 -8.81 -4.79
N LYS A 63 -22.74 -7.97 -5.78
CA LYS A 63 -23.59 -8.38 -6.92
C LYS A 63 -22.88 -9.28 -7.93
N SER A 64 -21.54 -9.28 -7.95
CA SER A 64 -20.73 -10.05 -8.91
C SER A 64 -20.11 -11.31 -8.30
N VAL A 65 -20.27 -11.55 -6.99
CA VAL A 65 -19.70 -12.69 -6.27
C VAL A 65 -20.08 -14.03 -6.88
N GLU A 66 -21.29 -14.16 -7.43
CA GLU A 66 -21.77 -15.41 -8.05
C GLU A 66 -20.93 -15.87 -9.24
N PHE A 67 -20.16 -14.97 -9.88
CA PHE A 67 -19.32 -15.28 -11.04
C PHE A 67 -17.82 -15.09 -10.79
N CYS A 68 -17.46 -14.10 -9.96
CA CYS A 68 -16.08 -13.63 -9.85
C CYS A 68 -15.36 -14.11 -8.58
N ASN A 69 -16.01 -14.88 -7.71
CA ASN A 69 -15.45 -15.23 -6.39
C ASN A 69 -14.09 -15.93 -6.46
N GLU A 70 -13.77 -16.65 -7.54
CA GLU A 70 -12.49 -17.34 -7.73
C GLU A 70 -11.43 -16.50 -8.44
N HIS A 71 -11.80 -15.35 -9.01
CA HIS A 71 -10.91 -14.53 -9.81
C HIS A 71 -9.96 -13.69 -8.93
N ASP A 72 -8.64 -13.83 -9.11
CA ASP A 72 -7.62 -13.20 -8.25
C ASP A 72 -7.75 -11.66 -8.18
N ILE A 73 -7.95 -10.98 -9.32
CA ILE A 73 -8.16 -9.51 -9.35
C ILE A 73 -9.41 -9.10 -8.55
N TRP A 74 -10.48 -9.89 -8.62
CA TRP A 74 -11.70 -9.60 -7.88
C TRP A 74 -11.48 -9.79 -6.38
N LYS A 75 -10.87 -10.92 -5.96
CA LYS A 75 -10.52 -11.17 -4.55
C LYS A 75 -9.67 -10.05 -3.97
N LEU A 76 -8.67 -9.59 -4.73
CA LEU A 76 -7.77 -8.53 -4.30
C LEU A 76 -8.47 -7.17 -4.17
N ASN A 77 -9.29 -6.79 -5.15
CA ASN A 77 -10.02 -5.50 -5.09
C ASN A 77 -11.12 -5.50 -4.03
N VAL A 78 -11.73 -6.65 -3.74
CA VAL A 78 -12.60 -6.82 -2.57
C VAL A 78 -11.82 -6.61 -1.27
N ALA A 79 -10.64 -7.23 -1.14
CA ALA A 79 -9.78 -7.03 0.03
C ALA A 79 -9.41 -5.56 0.24
N HIS A 80 -9.01 -4.86 -0.83
CA HIS A 80 -8.73 -3.42 -0.81
C HIS A 80 -9.97 -2.61 -0.38
N THR A 81 -11.14 -2.94 -0.89
CA THR A 81 -12.39 -2.23 -0.55
C THR A 81 -12.80 -2.41 0.89
N LEU A 82 -12.68 -3.63 1.41
CA LEU A 82 -12.97 -3.92 2.81
C LEU A 82 -11.95 -3.24 3.73
N PHE A 83 -10.68 -3.24 3.34
CA PHE A 83 -9.62 -2.57 4.07
C PHE A 83 -9.87 -1.06 4.21
N MET A 84 -10.24 -0.40 3.10
CA MET A 84 -10.48 1.06 3.09
C MET A 84 -11.72 1.51 3.87
N GLN A 85 -12.60 0.59 4.29
CA GLN A 85 -13.73 0.93 5.17
C GLN A 85 -13.34 1.07 6.65
N GLU A 86 -12.09 0.78 7.01
CA GLU A 86 -11.50 0.95 8.36
C GLU A 86 -12.16 0.17 9.52
N ASN A 87 -13.19 -0.64 9.25
CA ASN A 87 -13.86 -1.47 10.25
C ASN A 87 -14.02 -2.94 9.82
N LYS A 88 -13.50 -3.32 8.65
CA LYS A 88 -13.60 -4.69 8.09
C LYS A 88 -12.26 -5.39 7.92
N PHE A 89 -11.28 -5.10 8.77
CA PHE A 89 -9.94 -5.69 8.71
C PHE A 89 -9.95 -7.22 8.76
N LYS A 90 -10.81 -7.82 9.60
CA LYS A 90 -10.92 -9.29 9.70
C LYS A 90 -11.40 -9.93 8.39
N GLU A 91 -12.34 -9.29 7.70
CA GLU A 91 -12.82 -9.76 6.40
C GLU A 91 -11.75 -9.57 5.33
N ALA A 92 -11.06 -8.42 5.33
CA ALA A 92 -9.95 -8.14 4.42
C ALA A 92 -8.81 -9.18 4.57
N THR A 93 -8.46 -9.57 5.80
CA THR A 93 -7.50 -10.67 6.06
C THR A 93 -7.90 -11.95 5.36
N GLY A 94 -9.19 -12.31 5.40
CA GLY A 94 -9.71 -13.52 4.74
C GLY A 94 -9.47 -13.57 3.23
N PHE A 95 -9.33 -12.42 2.57
CA PHE A 95 -9.01 -12.34 1.14
C PHE A 95 -7.50 -12.20 0.88
N TYR A 96 -6.77 -11.42 1.69
CA TYR A 96 -5.33 -11.24 1.51
C TYR A 96 -4.53 -12.50 1.83
N GLU A 97 -4.89 -13.21 2.91
CA GLU A 97 -4.07 -14.31 3.43
C GLU A 97 -3.95 -15.48 2.44
N PRO A 98 -5.02 -15.96 1.77
CA PRO A 98 -4.88 -17.01 0.74
C PRO A 98 -3.96 -16.59 -0.42
N ILE A 99 -4.01 -15.31 -0.82
CA ILE A 99 -3.18 -14.77 -1.92
C ILE A 99 -1.70 -14.80 -1.51
N VAL A 100 -1.38 -14.32 -0.31
CA VAL A 100 -0.01 -14.32 0.22
C VAL A 100 0.48 -15.74 0.47
N ARG A 101 -0.36 -16.61 1.05
CA ARG A 101 0.00 -18.00 1.36
C ARG A 101 0.35 -18.81 0.11
N LYS A 102 -0.37 -18.60 -1.01
CA LYS A 102 -0.07 -19.24 -2.30
C LYS A 102 1.33 -18.91 -2.83
N ARG A 103 1.86 -17.74 -2.47
CA ARG A 103 3.19 -17.24 -2.88
C ARG A 103 4.17 -17.11 -1.72
N TYR A 104 3.96 -17.81 -0.61
CA TYR A 104 4.73 -17.59 0.61
C TYR A 104 6.24 -17.87 0.45
N ASN A 105 6.60 -18.81 -0.42
CA ASN A 105 7.99 -19.11 -0.76
C ASN A 105 8.64 -17.98 -1.57
N ASN A 106 7.88 -17.34 -2.45
CA ASN A 106 8.31 -16.22 -3.29
C ASN A 106 7.57 -14.94 -2.88
N ILE A 107 7.66 -14.58 -1.59
CA ILE A 107 6.83 -13.52 -1.02
C ILE A 107 7.00 -12.16 -1.73
N LEU A 108 8.18 -11.91 -2.30
CA LEU A 108 8.49 -10.68 -3.04
C LEU A 108 7.76 -10.58 -4.39
N ASP A 109 7.17 -11.67 -4.89
CA ASP A 109 6.29 -11.64 -6.07
C ASP A 109 4.91 -11.03 -5.76
N VAL A 110 4.55 -10.95 -4.47
CA VAL A 110 3.34 -10.28 -4.03
C VAL A 110 3.62 -8.78 -3.98
N SER A 111 2.67 -7.97 -4.44
CA SER A 111 2.80 -6.51 -4.37
C SER A 111 2.97 -6.03 -2.92
N ALA A 112 3.90 -5.11 -2.69
CA ALA A 112 4.24 -4.59 -1.37
C ALA A 112 3.04 -4.03 -0.61
N ILE A 113 2.10 -3.37 -1.30
CA ILE A 113 0.89 -2.81 -0.67
C ILE A 113 -0.03 -3.90 -0.12
N VAL A 114 -0.06 -5.08 -0.75
CA VAL A 114 -0.87 -6.22 -0.31
C VAL A 114 -0.30 -6.79 0.99
N LEU A 115 1.02 -6.95 1.05
CA LEU A 115 1.71 -7.37 2.27
C LEU A 115 1.53 -6.33 3.40
N ALA A 116 1.64 -5.05 3.08
CA ALA A 116 1.45 -3.97 4.03
C ALA A 116 0.02 -3.94 4.61
N ASN A 117 -0.99 -4.03 3.75
CA ASN A 117 -2.39 -4.06 4.17
C ASN A 117 -2.71 -5.31 4.99
N LEU A 118 -2.09 -6.46 4.68
CA LEU A 118 -2.23 -7.67 5.50
C LEU A 118 -1.59 -7.47 6.88
N CYS A 119 -0.38 -6.92 6.97
CA CYS A 119 0.23 -6.55 8.25
C CYS A 119 -0.65 -5.61 9.07
N VAL A 120 -1.20 -4.55 8.44
CA VAL A 120 -2.13 -3.63 9.11
C VAL A 120 -3.40 -4.36 9.56
N SER A 121 -3.97 -5.22 8.73
CA SER A 121 -5.17 -5.98 9.09
C SER A 121 -4.92 -6.90 10.28
N TYR A 122 -3.74 -7.54 10.36
CA TYR A 122 -3.32 -8.31 11.52
C TYR A 122 -3.18 -7.44 12.78
N ILE A 123 -2.49 -6.30 12.70
CA ILE A 123 -2.33 -5.38 13.84
C ILE A 123 -3.69 -4.88 14.34
N MET A 124 -4.57 -4.45 13.43
CA MET A 124 -5.90 -3.93 13.76
C MET A 124 -6.86 -5.01 14.31
N THR A 125 -6.51 -6.29 14.16
CA THR A 125 -7.25 -7.43 14.72
C THR A 125 -6.49 -8.10 15.87
N SER A 126 -5.50 -7.43 16.44
CA SER A 126 -4.68 -7.90 17.57
C SER A 126 -3.85 -9.16 17.31
N GLN A 127 -3.58 -9.47 16.04
CA GLN A 127 -2.74 -10.58 15.57
C GLN A 127 -1.29 -10.10 15.33
N ASN A 128 -0.68 -9.53 16.38
CA ASN A 128 0.63 -8.87 16.25
C ASN A 128 1.76 -9.84 15.91
N ALA A 129 1.67 -11.10 16.36
CA ALA A 129 2.69 -12.13 16.10
C ALA A 129 2.74 -12.51 14.62
N GLU A 130 1.58 -12.57 13.97
CA GLU A 130 1.40 -12.86 12.55
C GLU A 130 1.96 -11.72 11.70
N ALA A 131 1.68 -10.47 12.08
CA ALA A 131 2.26 -9.30 11.43
C ALA A 131 3.79 -9.29 11.54
N GLU A 132 4.34 -9.54 12.73
CA GLU A 132 5.78 -9.59 12.95
C GLU A 132 6.45 -10.74 12.18
N GLY A 133 5.84 -11.92 12.15
CA GLY A 133 6.31 -13.06 11.39
C GLY A 133 6.37 -12.77 9.89
N LEU A 134 5.33 -12.12 9.34
CA LEU A 134 5.29 -11.70 7.95
C LEU A 134 6.39 -10.68 7.62
N MET A 135 6.58 -9.67 8.48
CA MET A 135 7.64 -8.67 8.31
C MET A 135 9.04 -9.30 8.34
N LYS A 136 9.30 -10.21 9.27
CA LYS A 136 10.59 -10.94 9.36
C LYS A 136 10.86 -11.77 8.11
N LYS A 137 9.81 -12.40 7.54
CA LYS A 137 9.93 -13.15 6.29
C LYS A 137 10.31 -12.24 5.13
N ILE A 138 9.64 -11.08 4.99
CA ILE A 138 9.96 -10.10 3.94
C ILE A 138 11.42 -9.62 4.08
N GLU A 139 11.82 -9.23 5.29
CA GLU A 139 13.18 -8.76 5.56
C GLU A 139 14.24 -9.81 5.17
N LYS A 140 14.02 -11.07 5.53
CA LYS A 140 14.94 -12.16 5.20
C LYS A 140 15.07 -12.37 3.69
N GLU A 141 13.96 -12.39 2.96
CA GLU A 141 13.99 -12.58 1.50
C GLU A 141 14.61 -11.38 0.77
N GLU A 142 14.33 -10.14 1.20
CA GLU A 142 14.98 -8.96 0.63
C GLU A 142 16.50 -8.98 0.88
N GLN A 143 16.95 -9.43 2.06
CA GLN A 143 18.37 -9.57 2.37
C GLN A 143 19.05 -10.64 1.50
N VAL A 144 18.39 -11.77 1.23
CA VAL A 144 18.92 -12.81 0.34
C VAL A 144 19.12 -12.25 -1.07
N VAL A 145 18.09 -11.63 -1.64
CA VAL A 145 18.18 -11.07 -2.99
C VAL A 145 19.19 -9.92 -3.07
N SER A 146 19.27 -9.06 -2.05
CA SER A 146 20.25 -7.96 -1.99
C SER A 146 21.71 -8.46 -1.91
N ARG A 147 21.95 -9.68 -1.41
CA ARG A 147 23.29 -10.31 -1.42
C ARG A 147 23.64 -10.87 -2.80
N GLU A 148 22.66 -11.38 -3.52
CA GLU A 148 22.82 -11.94 -4.87
C GLU A 148 22.96 -10.84 -5.93
N ASP A 149 22.16 -9.77 -5.81
CA ASP A 149 22.12 -8.63 -6.72
C ASP A 149 22.01 -7.33 -5.92
N GLN A 150 23.14 -6.63 -5.77
CA GLN A 150 23.22 -5.40 -4.99
C GLN A 150 22.52 -4.20 -5.63
N ASP A 151 22.27 -4.25 -6.95
CA ASP A 151 21.68 -3.16 -7.71
C ASP A 151 20.15 -3.28 -7.78
N LYS A 152 19.60 -4.48 -7.52
CA LYS A 152 18.15 -4.70 -7.46
C LYS A 152 17.53 -3.93 -6.29
N LYS A 153 16.75 -2.90 -6.62
CA LYS A 153 16.01 -2.10 -5.64
C LYS A 153 14.71 -2.80 -5.23
N LEU A 154 14.64 -3.30 -4.00
CA LEU A 154 13.43 -3.91 -3.41
C LEU A 154 12.77 -2.96 -2.41
N PHE A 155 11.46 -2.77 -2.46
CA PHE A 155 10.78 -1.78 -1.59
C PHE A 155 9.69 -2.37 -0.71
N HIS A 156 9.58 -3.70 -0.60
CA HIS A 156 8.50 -4.34 0.14
C HIS A 156 8.56 -3.97 1.62
N LEU A 157 9.70 -4.17 2.29
CA LEU A 157 9.81 -3.85 3.71
C LEU A 157 9.71 -2.33 3.97
N CYS A 158 10.21 -1.52 3.05
CA CYS A 158 10.09 -0.05 3.07
C CYS A 158 8.61 0.36 3.08
N ILE A 159 7.83 -0.10 2.10
CA ILE A 159 6.40 0.21 1.97
C ILE A 159 5.62 -0.32 3.17
N VAL A 160 5.92 -1.53 3.65
CA VAL A 160 5.27 -2.10 4.85
C VAL A 160 5.53 -1.22 6.08
N ASN A 161 6.77 -0.81 6.33
CA ASN A 161 7.08 0.07 7.46
C ASN A 161 6.44 1.47 7.30
N LEU A 162 6.38 2.04 6.09
CA LEU A 162 5.70 3.32 5.84
C LEU A 162 4.19 3.24 6.14
N VAL A 163 3.53 2.20 5.64
CA VAL A 163 2.08 2.02 5.84
C VAL A 163 1.77 1.76 7.32
N ILE A 164 2.54 0.91 8.00
CA ILE A 164 2.39 0.68 9.44
C ILE A 164 2.66 1.97 10.21
N GLY A 165 3.75 2.69 9.90
CA GLY A 165 4.08 3.96 10.55
C GLY A 165 2.95 4.98 10.43
N THR A 166 2.40 5.12 9.21
CA THR A 166 1.26 6.00 8.92
C THR A 166 0.02 5.62 9.74
N LEU A 167 -0.29 4.32 9.86
CA LEU A 167 -1.39 3.84 10.70
C LEU A 167 -1.22 4.24 12.17
N TYR A 168 -0.03 4.02 12.74
CA TYR A 168 0.20 4.34 14.15
C TYR A 168 0.15 5.85 14.40
N CYS A 169 0.67 6.68 13.49
CA CYS A 169 0.51 8.13 13.54
C CYS A 169 -0.98 8.55 13.49
N SER A 170 -1.79 7.95 12.61
CA SER A 170 -3.22 8.29 12.50
C SER A 170 -4.05 7.85 13.72
N LYS A 171 -3.60 6.82 14.45
CA LYS A 171 -4.19 6.39 15.73
C LYS A 171 -3.59 7.12 16.95
N GLY A 172 -2.73 8.11 16.73
CA GLY A 172 -2.15 8.96 17.79
C GLY A 172 -0.93 8.35 18.50
N ASN A 173 -0.49 7.15 18.14
CA ASN A 173 0.72 6.54 18.68
C ASN A 173 1.95 6.96 17.87
N TYR A 174 2.36 8.21 18.06
CA TYR A 174 3.41 8.84 17.27
C TYR A 174 4.80 8.29 17.52
N GLU A 175 5.17 7.94 18.76
CA GLU A 175 6.52 7.43 19.04
C GLU A 175 6.81 6.18 18.18
N PHE A 176 5.93 5.18 18.23
CA PHE A 176 6.10 3.98 17.41
C PHE A 176 5.94 4.27 15.91
N GLY A 177 4.94 5.08 15.55
CA GLY A 177 4.67 5.42 14.14
C GLY A 177 5.87 6.08 13.46
N ILE A 178 6.46 7.09 14.09
CA ILE A 178 7.60 7.83 13.53
C ILE A 178 8.85 6.97 13.49
N SER A 179 9.14 6.17 14.53
CA SER A 179 10.27 5.22 14.47
C SER A 179 10.15 4.24 13.29
N ARG A 180 8.93 3.80 12.95
CA ARG A 180 8.68 2.95 11.75
C ARG A 180 8.88 3.72 10.44
N VAL A 181 8.40 4.96 10.36
CA VAL A 181 8.61 5.83 9.19
C VAL A 181 10.11 6.07 8.97
N MET A 182 10.87 6.38 10.02
CA MET A 182 12.33 6.59 9.90
C MET A 182 13.03 5.33 9.39
N LYS A 183 12.76 4.18 10.01
CA LYS A 183 13.35 2.88 9.62
C LYS A 183 13.02 2.49 8.17
N SER A 184 11.87 2.91 7.65
CA SER A 184 11.46 2.57 6.29
C SER A 184 12.35 3.17 5.19
N LEU A 185 13.05 4.28 5.49
CA LEU A 185 13.92 4.98 4.55
C LEU A 185 15.37 4.49 4.62
N GLU A 186 15.68 3.47 5.42
CA GLU A 186 17.03 2.91 5.50
C GLU A 186 17.24 1.76 4.49
N PRO A 187 18.38 1.74 3.76
CA PRO A 187 19.41 2.77 3.71
C PRO A 187 19.00 3.95 2.80
N TYR A 188 19.28 5.18 3.25
CA TYR A 188 18.78 6.42 2.63
C TYR A 188 19.14 6.55 1.15
N ASN A 189 20.37 6.18 0.76
CA ASN A 189 20.83 6.23 -0.62
C ASN A 189 20.05 5.30 -1.59
N LYS A 190 19.33 4.30 -1.08
CA LYS A 190 18.51 3.38 -1.90
C LYS A 190 17.02 3.62 -1.76
N LYS A 191 16.54 4.05 -0.58
CA LYS A 191 15.10 4.12 -0.26
C LYS A 191 14.52 5.53 -0.23
N LEU A 192 15.34 6.56 -0.06
CA LEU A 192 14.89 7.94 -0.11
C LEU A 192 14.59 8.32 -1.56
N GLY A 193 13.33 8.59 -1.84
CA GLY A 193 12.83 9.02 -3.15
C GLY A 193 11.61 9.91 -2.97
N THR A 194 11.08 10.43 -4.07
CA THR A 194 9.96 11.38 -4.05
C THR A 194 8.74 10.79 -3.35
N ASP A 195 8.33 9.56 -3.66
CA ASP A 195 7.16 8.91 -3.06
C ASP A 195 7.37 8.58 -1.57
N THR A 196 8.50 7.96 -1.22
CA THR A 196 8.78 7.58 0.17
C THR A 196 8.88 8.81 1.07
N TRP A 197 9.50 9.88 0.57
CA TRP A 197 9.54 11.16 1.25
C TRP A 197 8.16 11.81 1.36
N PHE A 198 7.34 11.76 0.31
CA PHE A 198 5.98 12.29 0.34
C PHE A 198 5.14 11.69 1.48
N TYR A 199 5.22 10.38 1.69
CA TYR A 199 4.52 9.74 2.80
C TYR A 199 5.19 10.02 4.16
N ALA A 200 6.52 9.99 4.22
CA ALA A 200 7.26 10.26 5.45
C ALA A 200 6.97 11.67 5.99
N LYS A 201 7.11 12.71 5.15
CA LYS A 201 6.94 14.11 5.57
C LYS A 201 5.56 14.39 6.15
N ARG A 202 4.51 13.73 5.65
CA ARG A 202 3.14 13.88 6.17
C ARG A 202 3.00 13.37 7.60
N CYS A 203 3.68 12.28 7.94
CA CYS A 203 3.69 11.76 9.31
C CYS A 203 4.38 12.74 10.27
N PHE A 204 5.51 13.32 9.86
CA PHE A 204 6.20 14.35 10.64
C PHE A 204 5.39 15.64 10.78
N LEU A 205 4.71 16.09 9.74
CA LEU A 205 3.81 17.25 9.80
C LEU A 205 2.64 17.00 10.75
N SER A 206 2.01 15.81 10.67
CA SER A 206 0.95 15.41 11.60
C SER A 206 1.44 15.42 13.05
N LEU A 207 2.66 14.91 13.30
CA LEU A 207 3.27 14.96 14.63
C LEU A 207 3.49 16.40 15.10
N LEU A 208 4.10 17.25 14.27
CA LEU A 208 4.35 18.66 14.60
C LEU A 208 3.05 19.40 14.93
N GLU A 209 1.97 19.11 14.21
CA GLU A 209 0.64 19.66 14.50
C GLU A 209 0.16 19.25 15.91
N GLN A 210 0.29 17.98 16.28
CA GLN A 210 -0.14 17.51 17.60
C GLN A 210 0.74 18.04 18.74
N LEU A 211 2.05 18.17 18.50
CA LEU A 211 2.98 18.81 19.44
C LEU A 211 2.63 20.27 19.66
N ALA A 212 2.37 21.02 18.58
CA ALA A 212 1.97 22.42 18.65
C ALA A 212 0.63 22.62 19.39
N LYS A 213 -0.29 21.64 19.27
CA LYS A 213 -1.55 21.61 20.02
C LYS A 213 -1.39 21.12 21.47
N GLN A 214 -0.19 20.72 21.89
CA GLN A 214 0.09 20.11 23.20
C GLN A 214 -0.74 18.85 23.48
N LEU A 215 -1.17 18.14 22.42
CA LEU A 215 -1.95 16.89 22.53
C LEU A 215 -1.04 15.66 22.62
N VAL A 216 0.24 15.82 22.33
CA VAL A 216 1.28 14.79 22.39
C VAL A 216 2.50 15.38 23.08
N VAL A 217 3.16 14.58 23.91
CA VAL A 217 4.47 14.88 24.47
C VAL A 217 5.40 13.76 24.03
N LEU A 218 6.51 14.11 23.36
CA LEU A 218 7.54 13.15 22.97
C LEU A 218 8.65 13.10 24.02
N LYS A 219 9.27 11.93 24.17
CA LYS A 219 10.54 11.82 24.86
C LYS A 219 11.65 12.53 24.08
N ASP A 220 12.60 13.11 24.80
CA ASP A 220 13.76 13.79 24.22
C ASP A 220 14.54 12.89 23.26
N THR A 221 14.64 11.59 23.57
CA THR A 221 15.34 10.62 22.72
C THR A 221 14.71 10.53 21.33
N ILE A 222 13.38 10.42 21.25
CA ILE A 222 12.65 10.34 19.98
C ILE A 222 12.78 11.63 19.19
N LEU A 223 12.78 12.77 19.89
CA LEU A 223 12.94 14.07 19.26
C LEU A 223 14.33 14.24 18.63
N GLN A 224 15.38 13.78 19.32
CA GLN A 224 16.74 13.75 18.78
C GLN A 224 16.85 12.79 17.59
N GLU A 225 16.24 11.61 17.66
CA GLU A 225 16.16 10.67 16.52
C GLU A 225 15.47 11.31 15.31
N CYS A 226 14.38 12.06 15.51
CA CYS A 226 13.70 12.80 14.43
C CYS A 226 14.64 13.82 13.77
N ILE A 227 15.37 14.60 14.58
CA ILE A 227 16.32 15.60 14.08
C ILE A 227 17.43 14.91 13.27
N GLN A 228 18.03 13.86 13.83
CA GLN A 228 19.07 13.07 13.19
C GLN A 228 18.58 12.48 11.86
N PHE A 229 17.38 11.91 11.82
CA PHE A 229 16.78 11.40 10.59
C PHE A 229 16.66 12.50 9.51
N LEU A 230 16.20 13.70 9.88
CA LEU A 230 16.07 14.82 8.96
C LEU A 230 17.44 15.31 8.45
N GLU A 231 18.49 15.23 9.26
CA GLU A 231 19.87 15.50 8.83
C GLU A 231 20.38 14.47 7.82
N HIS A 232 20.07 13.20 8.00
CA HIS A 232 20.38 12.19 6.97
C HIS A 232 19.60 12.47 5.68
N CYS A 233 18.32 12.80 5.76
CA CYS A 233 17.54 13.17 4.58
C CYS A 233 18.09 14.43 3.88
N GLU A 234 18.65 15.39 4.64
CA GLU A 234 19.34 16.55 4.10
C GLU A 234 20.62 16.17 3.34
N VAL A 235 21.39 15.20 3.84
CA VAL A 235 22.64 14.73 3.20
C VAL A 235 22.35 13.94 1.93
N TYR A 236 21.43 12.97 1.99
CA TYR A 236 21.14 12.04 0.90
C TYR A 236 20.07 12.53 -0.09
N GLY A 237 19.31 13.57 0.26
CA GLY A 237 18.18 14.07 -0.52
C GLY A 237 18.50 15.17 -1.53
N ARG A 238 19.80 15.47 -1.78
CA ARG A 238 20.24 16.58 -2.65
C ARG A 238 19.64 16.53 -4.05
N ASP A 239 19.61 15.34 -4.63
CA ASP A 239 19.13 15.11 -5.99
C ASP A 239 17.70 14.57 -6.04
N VAL A 240 16.99 14.59 -4.90
CA VAL A 240 15.61 14.06 -4.80
C VAL A 240 14.61 15.21 -4.81
N VAL A 241 13.83 15.29 -5.88
CA VAL A 241 12.73 16.25 -6.02
C VAL A 241 11.52 15.85 -5.18
N THR A 242 10.72 16.83 -4.72
CA THR A 242 9.56 16.59 -3.84
C THR A 242 8.20 16.77 -4.51
N VAL A 243 8.19 17.17 -5.78
CA VAL A 243 6.99 17.31 -6.61
C VAL A 243 7.05 16.24 -7.69
N ILE A 244 5.93 15.55 -7.88
CA ILE A 244 5.70 14.70 -9.05
C ILE A 244 5.00 15.59 -10.06
N GLU A 245 5.72 16.07 -11.08
CA GLU A 245 5.10 16.84 -12.17
C GLU A 245 4.10 15.93 -12.87
N GLU A 246 2.81 16.28 -12.84
CA GLU A 246 1.82 15.61 -13.68
C GLU A 246 2.09 15.97 -15.14
N PRO A 247 2.13 15.00 -16.09
CA PRO A 247 2.58 15.22 -17.47
C PRO A 247 1.68 16.15 -18.31
N PHE A 248 0.67 16.79 -17.73
CA PHE A 248 -0.29 17.66 -18.42
C PHE A 248 -0.22 19.14 -18.03
N ASP A 249 0.63 19.55 -17.08
CA ASP A 249 0.85 20.98 -16.81
C ASP A 249 1.80 21.59 -17.85
N MET A 250 1.20 22.02 -18.96
CA MET A 250 1.86 22.65 -20.11
C MET A 250 2.48 24.03 -19.79
N GLN A 251 2.51 24.46 -18.52
CA GLN A 251 3.02 25.77 -18.08
C GLN A 251 4.48 25.74 -17.60
N ASP A 252 5.05 24.58 -17.27
CA ASP A 252 6.40 24.48 -16.67
C ASP A 252 7.51 24.00 -17.61
N ILE A 253 7.26 23.97 -18.93
CA ILE A 253 8.27 23.58 -19.95
C ILE A 253 9.54 24.48 -19.92
N PHE A 254 9.48 25.65 -19.26
CA PHE A 254 10.58 26.62 -19.21
C PHE A 254 11.39 26.66 -17.91
N SER A 255 11.11 25.82 -16.90
CA SER A 255 11.94 25.75 -15.68
C SER A 255 12.72 24.44 -15.58
N ILE A 256 13.80 24.32 -16.36
CA ILE A 256 14.75 23.17 -16.36
C ILE A 256 15.58 23.10 -15.05
N THR A 257 15.25 23.91 -14.05
CA THR A 257 15.86 23.86 -12.71
C THR A 257 14.75 23.64 -11.71
N PRO A 258 14.77 22.54 -10.93
CA PRO A 258 13.89 22.39 -9.79
C PRO A 258 13.99 23.66 -8.94
N ASN A 259 12.85 24.27 -8.61
CA ASN A 259 12.85 25.38 -7.67
C ASN A 259 13.58 24.88 -6.42
N GLY A 260 14.58 25.62 -5.90
CA GLY A 260 15.41 25.15 -4.78
C GLY A 260 14.61 24.74 -3.52
N LYS A 261 13.32 25.11 -3.47
CA LYS A 261 12.33 24.72 -2.46
C LYS A 261 11.66 23.36 -2.67
N GLN A 262 11.77 22.74 -3.84
CA GLN A 262 11.13 21.48 -4.23
C GLN A 262 12.10 20.29 -4.12
N THR A 263 12.96 20.30 -3.09
CA THR A 263 13.95 19.26 -2.84
C THR A 263 13.76 18.68 -1.45
N VAL A 264 14.11 17.40 -1.28
CA VAL A 264 14.06 16.74 0.03
C VAL A 264 14.93 17.50 1.03
N VAL A 265 16.07 18.03 0.59
CA VAL A 265 16.96 18.87 1.41
C VAL A 265 16.23 20.07 2.00
N TYR A 266 15.52 20.82 1.17
CA TYR A 266 14.81 22.02 1.63
C TYR A 266 13.72 21.64 2.62
N GLU A 267 12.89 20.66 2.28
CA GLU A 267 11.79 20.23 3.15
C GLU A 267 12.30 19.62 4.47
N ALA A 268 13.38 18.83 4.44
CA ALA A 268 13.99 18.25 5.63
C ALA A 268 14.56 19.34 6.57
N ARG A 269 15.25 20.35 6.03
CA ARG A 269 15.71 21.51 6.80
C ARG A 269 14.56 22.29 7.42
N TYR A 270 13.48 22.46 6.67
CA TYR A 270 12.30 23.16 7.15
C TYR A 270 11.64 22.41 8.31
N LEU A 271 11.39 21.10 8.18
CA LEU A 271 10.87 20.26 9.25
C LEU A 271 11.79 20.27 10.48
N LYS A 272 13.11 20.19 10.28
CA LYS A 272 14.10 20.22 11.36
C LYS A 272 14.01 21.54 12.13
N ALA A 273 13.91 22.66 11.43
CA ALA A 273 13.76 23.97 12.05
C ALA A 273 12.45 24.09 12.87
N LEU A 274 11.36 23.44 12.44
CA LEU A 274 10.11 23.40 13.21
C LEU A 274 10.26 22.61 14.52
N PHE A 275 10.92 21.45 14.49
CA PHE A 275 11.20 20.68 15.70
C PHE A 275 12.07 21.46 16.71
N LEU A 276 13.12 22.12 16.23
CA LEU A 276 14.00 22.92 17.08
C LEU A 276 13.25 24.10 17.72
N LYS A 277 12.32 24.74 17.02
CA LYS A 277 11.49 25.81 17.58
C LYS A 277 10.60 25.32 18.72
N LEU A 278 10.04 24.11 18.60
CA LEU A 278 9.21 23.50 19.64
C LEU A 278 10.01 23.05 20.87
N GLN A 279 11.32 22.79 20.74
CA GLN A 279 12.19 22.53 21.90
C GLN A 279 12.49 23.78 22.72
N MET A 280 12.44 24.95 22.09
CA MET A 280 12.79 26.23 22.71
C MET A 280 11.59 26.94 23.35
N SER A 281 10.36 26.45 23.14
CA SER A 281 9.10 26.98 23.67
C SER A 281 8.65 26.22 24.90
#